data_AF-X0UG99-F1
#
_entry.id   AF-X0UG99-F1
#
_cell.length_a   1.000
_cell.length_b   1.000
_cell.length_c   1.000
_cell.angle_alpha   90.00
_cell.angle_beta   90.00
_cell.angle_gamma   90.00
#
_symmetry.space_group_name_H-M   'P 1'
#
loop_
_entity.id
_entity.type
_entity.pdbx_description
1 polymer ?
#
loop_
_entity_poly.entity_id
_entity_poly.type
_entity_poly.pdbx_seq_one_letter_code
_entity_poly.pdbx_strand_id
1 'polypeptide(L)'
;DEVLKPECMGYLLEHLMDHRVEAARQFAESLVQLAVPLSEKERARATVAARVLMTHAEDVGWKVVWPAIQRSPDFGKEVLLSVAHKSTQSRQSIGDRLTEKQLADLYIWLAKQFPHSEDNTKDGVRWMKPRDSVAELRDFLLVHLRQRGTPQACSCIRHIAQEFPESSWLKWTLIEAQNITRQRTWMPPQPSDILEIACNQEARLVQNEEHLLKILIESLKCLEAKLQGETPAAIDLWNKTGSNEYTPKDENNLSDYIKRHLDDDLMER
;
A
#
# COMPACT_ATOMS: atom_id res chain seq x y z
N ASP A 1 41.87 -2.60 0.05
CA ASP A 1 42.72 -2.88 -1.12
C ASP A 1 42.07 -2.29 -2.37
N GLU A 2 42.70 -1.30 -2.99
CA GLU A 2 42.21 -0.63 -4.20
C GLU A 2 42.57 -1.38 -5.49
N VAL A 3 43.34 -2.48 -5.39
CA VAL A 3 43.82 -3.26 -6.54
C VAL A 3 42.76 -4.29 -6.99
N LEU A 4 41.86 -4.70 -6.10
CA LEU A 4 40.84 -5.71 -6.40
C LEU A 4 39.82 -5.19 -7.42
N LYS A 5 39.56 -6.00 -8.47
CA LYS A 5 38.55 -5.69 -9.48
C LYS A 5 37.16 -5.59 -8.83
N PRO A 6 36.29 -4.63 -9.23
CA PRO A 6 34.97 -4.45 -8.64
C PRO A 6 34.11 -5.72 -8.59
N GLU A 7 34.11 -6.53 -9.65
CA GLU A 7 33.33 -7.78 -9.66
C GLU A 7 33.90 -8.86 -8.73
N CYS A 8 35.22 -8.97 -8.60
CA CYS A 8 35.83 -9.87 -7.61
C CYS A 8 35.50 -9.45 -6.18
N MET A 9 35.46 -8.13 -5.92
CA MET A 9 34.97 -7.60 -4.66
C MET A 9 33.49 -7.96 -4.44
N GLY A 10 32.67 -7.85 -5.49
CA GLY A 10 31.27 -8.27 -5.49
C GLY A 10 31.09 -9.71 -5.03
N TYR A 11 31.74 -10.67 -5.68
CA TYR A 11 31.63 -12.10 -5.31
C TYR A 11 32.04 -12.38 -3.85
N LEU A 12 33.09 -11.72 -3.35
CA LEU A 12 33.49 -11.86 -1.95
C LEU A 12 32.43 -11.29 -1.00
N LEU A 13 31.88 -10.11 -1.32
CA LEU A 13 30.83 -9.50 -0.50
C LEU A 13 29.55 -10.33 -0.51
N GLU A 14 29.16 -10.90 -1.64
CA GLU A 14 28.00 -11.79 -1.76
C GLU A 14 28.16 -12.98 -0.79
N HIS A 15 29.30 -13.67 -0.87
CA HIS A 15 29.56 -14.82 -0.01
C HIS A 15 29.61 -14.45 1.48
N LEU A 16 30.23 -13.32 1.83
CA LEU A 16 30.31 -12.85 3.22
C LEU A 16 28.95 -12.42 3.76
N MET A 17 28.09 -11.83 2.94
CA MET A 17 26.73 -11.44 3.32
C MET A 17 25.82 -12.64 3.50
N ASP A 18 25.94 -13.67 2.66
CA ASP A 18 25.21 -14.94 2.83
C ASP A 18 25.55 -15.61 4.18
N HIS A 19 26.78 -15.40 4.68
CA HIS A 19 27.23 -15.87 6.00
C HIS A 19 26.99 -14.84 7.13
N ARG A 20 26.23 -13.77 6.88
CA ARG A 20 25.84 -12.74 7.85
C ARG A 20 27.04 -12.04 8.54
N VAL A 21 28.13 -11.84 7.81
CA VAL A 21 29.31 -11.13 8.33
C VAL A 21 29.04 -9.63 8.35
N GLU A 22 28.81 -9.07 9.54
CA GLU A 22 28.42 -7.67 9.73
C GLU A 22 29.46 -6.67 9.18
N ALA A 23 30.76 -6.99 9.29
CA ALA A 23 31.82 -6.15 8.75
C ALA A 23 31.73 -5.99 7.22
N ALA A 24 31.27 -7.02 6.50
CA ALA A 24 31.08 -6.96 5.05
C ALA A 24 29.91 -6.04 4.68
N ARG A 25 28.84 -6.07 5.49
CA ARG A 25 27.71 -5.15 5.36
C ARG A 25 28.14 -3.69 5.56
N GLN A 26 28.80 -3.39 6.67
CA GLN A 26 29.27 -2.04 6.97
C GLN A 26 30.23 -1.51 5.89
N PHE A 27 31.11 -2.38 5.39
CA PHE A 27 32.00 -2.03 4.28
C PHE A 27 31.21 -1.69 3.00
N ALA A 28 30.25 -2.54 2.61
CA ALA A 28 29.40 -2.26 1.45
C ALA A 28 28.60 -0.95 1.61
N GLU A 29 28.02 -0.72 2.78
CA GLU A 29 27.28 0.51 3.09
C GLU A 29 28.18 1.75 2.99
N SER A 30 29.41 1.66 3.49
CA SER A 30 30.39 2.76 3.39
C SER A 30 30.69 3.13 1.94
N LEU A 31 30.87 2.14 1.06
CA LEU A 31 31.14 2.38 -0.36
C LEU A 31 29.98 3.09 -1.07
N VAL A 32 28.73 2.79 -0.70
CA VAL A 32 27.55 3.44 -1.27
C VAL A 32 27.38 4.86 -0.74
N GLN A 33 27.71 5.12 0.53
CA GLN A 33 27.64 6.47 1.10
C GLN A 33 28.66 7.43 0.48
N LEU A 34 29.83 6.94 0.07
CA LEU A 34 30.85 7.74 -0.61
C LEU A 34 30.48 8.14 -2.05
N ALA A 35 29.39 7.63 -2.63
CA ALA A 35 29.12 7.61 -4.09
C ALA A 35 28.96 8.96 -4.83
N VAL A 36 29.28 10.12 -4.26
CA VAL A 36 29.11 11.42 -4.94
C VAL A 36 30.19 12.43 -4.52
N PRO A 37 31.12 12.93 -5.37
CA PRO A 37 31.44 12.60 -6.77
C PRO A 37 32.70 11.71 -6.84
N LEU A 38 32.53 10.45 -7.23
CA LEU A 38 33.61 9.46 -7.27
C LEU A 38 34.21 9.32 -8.67
N SER A 39 35.47 8.92 -8.74
CA SER A 39 36.12 8.47 -9.98
C SER A 39 35.35 7.29 -10.60
N GLU A 40 35.51 7.04 -11.90
CA GLU A 40 34.80 5.96 -12.61
C GLU A 40 34.96 4.58 -11.93
N LYS A 41 36.15 4.29 -11.41
CA LYS A 41 36.47 3.04 -10.70
C LYS A 41 35.75 2.94 -9.35
N GLU A 42 35.68 4.04 -8.61
CA GLU A 42 35.00 4.11 -7.32
C GLU A 42 33.48 4.03 -7.48
N ARG A 43 32.94 4.65 -8.54
CA ARG A 43 31.53 4.50 -8.94
C ARG A 43 31.20 3.05 -9.24
N ALA A 44 32.02 2.36 -10.03
CA ALA A 44 31.81 0.93 -10.32
C ALA A 44 31.80 0.07 -9.05
N ARG A 45 32.67 0.36 -8.07
CA ARG A 45 32.68 -0.33 -6.77
C ARG A 45 31.42 -0.03 -5.96
N ALA A 46 30.97 1.21 -5.92
CA ALA A 46 29.73 1.60 -5.27
C ALA A 46 28.50 0.92 -5.91
N THR A 47 28.47 0.81 -7.25
CA THR A 47 27.40 0.13 -7.99
C THR A 47 27.35 -1.35 -7.63
N VAL A 48 28.50 -2.03 -7.58
CA VAL A 48 28.59 -3.43 -7.15
C VAL A 48 28.18 -3.59 -5.68
N ALA A 49 28.65 -2.71 -4.78
CA ALA A 49 28.29 -2.75 -3.37
C ALA A 49 26.77 -2.57 -3.16
N ALA A 50 26.16 -1.60 -3.85
CA ALA A 50 24.71 -1.37 -3.82
C ALA A 50 23.93 -2.57 -4.34
N ARG A 51 24.37 -3.17 -5.46
CA ARG A 51 23.77 -4.41 -5.98
C ARG A 51 23.77 -5.51 -4.94
N VAL A 52 24.94 -5.77 -4.33
CA VAL A 52 25.11 -6.85 -3.35
C VAL A 52 24.25 -6.60 -2.11
N LEU A 53 24.17 -5.36 -1.62
CA LEU A 53 23.27 -4.97 -0.54
C LEU A 53 21.80 -5.27 -0.90
N MET A 54 21.36 -4.87 -2.10
CA MET A 54 19.97 -5.09 -2.53
C MET A 54 19.62 -6.57 -2.71
N THR A 55 20.57 -7.42 -3.08
CA THR A 55 20.30 -8.85 -3.31
C THR A 55 20.50 -9.70 -2.06
N HIS A 56 21.45 -9.39 -1.18
CA HIS A 56 21.83 -10.27 -0.06
C HIS A 56 21.49 -9.72 1.33
N ALA A 57 21.36 -8.40 1.53
CA ALA A 57 21.04 -7.86 2.86
C ALA A 57 19.57 -8.12 3.25
N GLU A 58 19.30 -8.44 4.52
CA GLU A 58 17.94 -8.74 5.01
C GLU A 58 16.93 -7.61 4.78
N ASP A 59 17.38 -6.35 4.77
CA ASP A 59 16.58 -5.15 4.53
C ASP A 59 16.86 -4.50 3.17
N VAL A 60 17.47 -5.26 2.23
CA VAL A 60 17.84 -4.78 0.88
C VAL A 60 18.84 -3.60 0.94
N GLY A 61 19.44 -3.33 2.12
CA GLY A 61 20.27 -2.15 2.35
C GLY A 61 19.51 -0.84 2.14
N TRP A 62 18.18 -0.86 2.26
CA TRP A 62 17.30 0.23 1.82
C TRP A 62 17.70 1.60 2.39
N LYS A 63 18.03 1.66 3.68
CA LYS A 63 18.38 2.92 4.36
C LYS A 63 19.61 3.62 3.78
N VAL A 64 20.50 2.89 3.12
CA VAL A 64 21.74 3.42 2.54
C VAL A 64 21.64 3.55 1.03
N VAL A 65 21.13 2.50 0.37
CA VAL A 65 21.05 2.45 -1.10
C VAL A 65 19.98 3.41 -1.62
N TRP A 66 18.81 3.49 -0.98
CA TRP A 66 17.72 4.32 -1.48
C TRP A 66 18.05 5.81 -1.52
N PRO A 67 18.59 6.44 -0.45
CA PRO A 67 19.02 7.84 -0.53
C PRO A 67 20.10 8.10 -1.58
N ALA A 68 21.00 7.15 -1.83
CA ALA A 68 22.03 7.27 -2.86
C ALA A 68 21.41 7.26 -4.28
N ILE A 69 20.44 6.37 -4.53
CA ILE A 69 19.65 6.32 -5.77
C ILE A 69 18.89 7.64 -5.99
N GLN A 70 18.28 8.19 -4.93
CA GLN A 70 17.54 9.46 -5.03
C GLN A 70 18.47 10.66 -5.30
N ARG A 71 19.68 10.66 -4.75
CA ARG A 71 20.67 11.74 -4.92
C ARG A 71 21.29 11.76 -6.32
N SER A 72 21.50 10.60 -6.93
CA SER A 72 22.08 10.48 -8.27
C SER A 72 21.26 9.49 -9.12
N PRO A 73 20.37 10.00 -10.00
CA PRO A 73 19.55 9.14 -10.86
C PRO A 73 20.35 8.22 -11.78
N ASP A 74 21.49 8.70 -12.30
CA ASP A 74 22.36 7.89 -13.18
C ASP A 74 22.98 6.72 -12.43
N PHE A 75 23.46 6.95 -11.21
CA PHE A 75 23.92 5.87 -10.33
C PHE A 75 22.79 4.88 -10.03
N GLY A 76 21.58 5.39 -9.76
CA GLY A 76 20.42 4.54 -9.54
C GLY A 76 20.07 3.67 -10.74
N LYS A 77 20.18 4.19 -11.96
CA LYS A 77 19.97 3.42 -13.20
C LYS A 77 20.99 2.29 -13.32
N GLU A 78 22.28 2.57 -13.09
CA GLU A 78 23.35 1.57 -13.11
C GLU A 78 23.09 0.44 -12.10
N VAL A 79 22.75 0.79 -10.86
CA VAL A 79 22.47 -0.18 -9.79
C VAL A 79 21.27 -1.05 -10.14
N LEU A 80 20.15 -0.46 -10.53
CA LEU A 80 18.92 -1.20 -10.80
C LEU A 80 19.00 -2.04 -12.08
N LEU A 81 19.76 -1.60 -13.09
CA LEU A 81 20.11 -2.45 -14.24
C LEU A 81 20.90 -3.68 -13.80
N SER A 82 21.88 -3.50 -12.91
CA SER A 82 22.70 -4.61 -12.40
C SER A 82 21.89 -5.60 -11.56
N VAL A 83 20.98 -5.09 -10.72
CA VAL A 83 20.08 -5.91 -9.89
C VAL A 83 19.08 -6.67 -10.76
N ALA A 84 18.47 -6.00 -11.74
CA ALA A 84 17.45 -6.60 -12.60
C ALA A 84 17.99 -7.75 -13.47
N HIS A 85 19.27 -7.68 -13.84
CA HIS A 85 19.93 -8.66 -14.71
C HIS A 85 20.34 -9.97 -14.00
N LYS A 86 20.41 -10.01 -12.65
CA LYS A 86 21.01 -11.16 -11.93
C LYS A 86 20.18 -12.45 -12.02
N SER A 87 18.91 -12.44 -11.59
CA SER A 87 18.01 -13.60 -11.68
C SER A 87 16.57 -13.27 -11.26
N THR A 88 15.61 -14.08 -11.69
CA THR A 88 14.21 -14.03 -11.23
C THR A 88 14.08 -14.19 -9.71
N GLN A 89 14.90 -15.05 -9.09
CA GLN A 89 14.92 -15.26 -7.65
C GLN A 89 15.30 -13.99 -6.87
N SER A 90 16.22 -13.18 -7.43
CA SER A 90 16.61 -11.90 -6.82
C SER A 90 15.44 -10.92 -6.79
N ARG A 91 14.59 -10.92 -7.83
CA ARG A 91 13.40 -10.05 -7.90
C ARG A 91 12.37 -10.41 -6.84
N GLN A 92 12.09 -11.71 -6.69
CA GLN A 92 11.20 -12.22 -5.64
C GLN A 92 11.70 -11.83 -4.25
N SER A 93 12.99 -12.04 -3.99
CA SER A 93 13.60 -11.70 -2.70
C SER A 93 13.54 -10.20 -2.36
N ILE A 94 13.63 -9.31 -3.34
CA ILE A 94 13.43 -7.86 -3.13
C ILE A 94 11.97 -7.56 -2.82
N GLY A 95 11.04 -8.19 -3.55
CA GLY A 95 9.60 -8.09 -3.29
C GLY A 95 9.23 -8.45 -1.86
N ASP A 96 9.74 -9.58 -1.37
CA ASP A 96 9.39 -10.13 -0.06
C ASP A 96 9.97 -9.31 1.11
N ARG A 97 11.17 -8.74 0.95
CA ARG A 97 11.89 -8.04 2.04
C ARG A 97 11.52 -6.57 2.20
N LEU A 98 11.05 -5.91 1.15
CA LEU A 98 10.63 -4.51 1.23
C LEU A 98 9.22 -4.37 1.80
N THR A 99 8.95 -3.27 2.49
CA THR A 99 7.58 -2.92 2.91
C THR A 99 6.76 -2.43 1.71
N GLU A 100 5.42 -2.43 1.82
CA GLU A 100 4.51 -1.96 0.76
C GLU A 100 4.86 -0.53 0.32
N LYS A 101 5.22 0.32 1.27
CA LYS A 101 5.59 1.71 1.00
C LYS A 101 6.90 1.78 0.20
N GLN A 102 7.91 1.03 0.59
CA GLN A 102 9.20 0.99 -0.12
C GLN A 102 9.06 0.41 -1.52
N LEU A 103 8.22 -0.61 -1.70
CA LEU A 103 7.89 -1.16 -3.01
C LEU A 103 7.21 -0.12 -3.91
N ALA A 104 6.29 0.68 -3.36
CA ALA A 104 5.64 1.75 -4.09
C ALA A 104 6.63 2.86 -4.48
N ASP A 105 7.48 3.29 -3.54
CA ASP A 105 8.52 4.28 -3.79
C ASP A 105 9.48 3.83 -4.91
N LEU A 106 9.92 2.55 -4.85
CA LEU A 106 10.77 1.95 -5.87
C LEU A 106 10.06 1.86 -7.23
N TYR A 107 8.79 1.43 -7.24
CA TYR A 107 8.00 1.36 -8.47
C TYR A 107 7.85 2.74 -9.12
N ILE A 108 7.50 3.77 -8.34
CA ILE A 108 7.32 5.13 -8.85
C ILE A 108 8.62 5.67 -9.45
N TRP A 109 9.75 5.45 -8.76
CA TRP A 109 11.04 5.86 -9.27
C TRP A 109 11.39 5.13 -10.57
N LEU A 110 11.18 3.81 -10.63
CA LEU A 110 11.41 3.01 -11.83
C LEU A 110 10.54 3.45 -12.99
N ALA A 111 9.25 3.70 -12.77
CA ALA A 111 8.33 4.16 -13.81
C ALA A 111 8.66 5.58 -14.32
N LYS A 112 9.24 6.45 -13.47
CA LYS A 112 9.73 7.78 -13.88
C LYS A 112 11.03 7.70 -14.70
N GLN A 113 11.97 6.83 -14.31
CA GLN A 113 13.27 6.71 -14.98
C GLN A 113 13.26 5.78 -16.20
N PHE A 114 12.33 4.82 -16.22
CA PHE A 114 12.10 3.86 -17.28
C PHE A 114 10.60 3.82 -17.60
N PRO A 115 10.08 4.80 -18.35
CA PRO A 115 8.65 4.90 -18.66
C PRO A 115 8.14 3.72 -19.47
N HIS A 116 6.89 3.29 -19.21
CA HIS A 116 6.22 2.22 -19.98
C HIS A 116 6.09 2.54 -21.48
N SER A 117 5.99 3.82 -21.85
CA SER A 117 5.89 4.24 -23.26
C SER A 117 7.12 3.95 -24.10
N GLU A 118 8.28 3.81 -23.46
CA GLU A 118 9.55 3.49 -24.10
C GLU A 118 9.84 1.98 -24.13
N ASP A 119 8.94 1.16 -23.58
CA ASP A 119 9.06 -0.29 -23.63
C ASP A 119 8.79 -0.78 -25.05
N ASN A 120 9.70 -1.61 -25.57
CA ASN A 120 9.56 -2.14 -26.92
C ASN A 120 8.58 -3.32 -26.91
N THR A 121 7.31 -3.07 -27.26
CA THR A 121 6.23 -4.08 -27.26
C THR A 121 6.19 -4.98 -28.50
N LYS A 122 7.24 -4.98 -29.35
CA LYS A 122 7.19 -5.75 -30.61
C LYS A 122 7.44 -7.24 -30.37
N ASP A 123 6.38 -8.02 -30.51
CA ASP A 123 6.34 -9.48 -30.50
C ASP A 123 7.40 -10.09 -31.44
N GLY A 124 8.37 -10.79 -30.85
CA GLY A 124 9.40 -11.53 -31.55
C GLY A 124 10.44 -12.10 -30.59
N VAL A 125 11.08 -13.22 -30.96
CA VAL A 125 12.21 -13.78 -30.20
C VAL A 125 13.38 -12.81 -30.30
N ARG A 126 13.58 -11.98 -29.27
CA ARG A 126 14.68 -11.03 -29.20
C ARG A 126 15.54 -11.30 -27.96
N TRP A 127 16.84 -11.10 -28.13
CA TRP A 127 17.80 -10.95 -27.02
C TRP A 127 17.34 -9.83 -26.08
N MET A 128 17.08 -10.19 -24.82
CA MET A 128 16.67 -9.28 -23.76
C MET A 128 17.73 -8.20 -23.56
N LYS A 129 17.36 -6.93 -23.72
CA LYS A 129 18.24 -5.81 -23.40
C LYS A 129 18.26 -5.60 -21.88
N PRO A 130 19.32 -5.01 -21.31
CA PRO A 130 19.36 -4.67 -19.88
C PRO A 130 18.15 -3.84 -19.40
N ARG A 131 17.62 -2.97 -20.27
CA ARG A 131 16.41 -2.18 -20.01
C ARG A 131 15.15 -3.06 -19.86
N ASP A 132 15.05 -4.14 -20.63
CA ASP A 132 13.88 -5.04 -20.60
C ASP A 132 13.80 -5.75 -19.24
N SER A 133 14.95 -6.12 -18.66
CA SER A 133 15.01 -6.67 -17.30
C SER A 133 14.48 -5.71 -16.24
N VAL A 134 14.69 -4.40 -16.41
CA VAL A 134 14.18 -3.37 -15.49
C VAL A 134 12.67 -3.19 -15.66
N ALA A 135 12.15 -3.26 -16.89
CA ALA A 135 10.71 -3.27 -17.14
C ALA A 135 10.05 -4.48 -16.46
N GLU A 136 10.63 -5.68 -16.59
CA GLU A 136 10.16 -6.88 -15.87
C GLU A 136 10.18 -6.70 -14.35
N LEU A 137 11.25 -6.12 -13.79
CA LEU A 137 11.32 -5.83 -12.35
C LEU A 137 10.20 -4.88 -11.93
N ARG A 138 10.02 -3.75 -12.65
CA ARG A 138 8.98 -2.75 -12.36
C ARG A 138 7.60 -3.40 -12.37
N ASP A 139 7.28 -4.20 -13.38
CA ASP A 139 5.98 -4.85 -13.51
C ASP A 139 5.79 -5.93 -12.43
N PHE A 140 6.86 -6.68 -12.10
CA PHE A 140 6.86 -7.63 -10.99
C PHE A 140 6.55 -6.96 -9.65
N LEU A 141 7.14 -5.81 -9.33
CA LEU A 141 6.91 -5.10 -8.07
C LEU A 141 5.43 -4.73 -7.89
N LEU A 142 4.78 -4.29 -8.97
CA LEU A 142 3.37 -3.94 -8.93
C LEU A 142 2.47 -5.17 -8.77
N VAL A 143 2.77 -6.27 -9.48
CA VAL A 143 2.06 -7.54 -9.32
C VAL A 143 2.22 -8.06 -7.89
N HIS A 144 3.43 -7.98 -7.33
CA HIS A 144 3.72 -8.41 -5.98
C HIS A 144 2.96 -7.56 -4.95
N LEU A 145 2.96 -6.23 -5.08
CA LEU A 145 2.14 -5.33 -4.26
C LEU A 145 0.66 -5.70 -4.31
N ARG A 146 0.11 -5.89 -5.51
CA ARG A 146 -1.30 -6.29 -5.69
C ARG A 146 -1.60 -7.62 -4.98
N GLN A 147 -0.69 -8.59 -5.08
CA GLN A 147 -0.85 -9.91 -4.48
C GLN A 147 -0.64 -9.95 -2.96
N ARG A 148 -0.14 -8.90 -2.31
CA ARG A 148 -0.07 -8.86 -0.84
C ARG A 148 -1.44 -8.86 -0.19
N GLY A 149 -2.45 -8.27 -0.85
CA GLY A 149 -3.84 -8.30 -0.36
C GLY A 149 -3.99 -7.70 1.04
N THR A 150 -3.22 -6.65 1.34
CA THR A 150 -3.31 -5.90 2.58
C THR A 150 -3.93 -4.52 2.30
N PRO A 151 -4.62 -3.89 3.27
CA PRO A 151 -5.13 -2.53 3.11
C PRO A 151 -4.03 -1.52 2.78
N GLN A 152 -2.82 -1.72 3.33
CA GLN A 152 -1.66 -0.91 3.03
C GLN A 152 -1.22 -1.02 1.56
N ALA A 153 -1.24 -2.23 0.99
CA ALA A 153 -0.93 -2.43 -0.43
C ALA A 153 -1.94 -1.69 -1.33
N CYS A 154 -3.24 -1.71 -1.00
CA CYS A 154 -4.24 -0.91 -1.71
C CYS A 154 -3.96 0.59 -1.63
N SER A 155 -3.57 1.11 -0.46
CA SER A 155 -3.20 2.52 -0.29
C SER A 155 -1.99 2.89 -1.14
N CYS A 156 -0.97 2.03 -1.18
CA CYS A 156 0.22 2.19 -2.00
C CYS A 156 -0.10 2.17 -3.51
N ILE A 157 -0.92 1.24 -3.99
CA ILE A 157 -1.34 1.18 -5.40
C ILE A 157 -2.18 2.39 -5.78
N ARG A 158 -3.03 2.89 -4.86
CA ARG A 158 -3.77 4.14 -5.05
C ARG A 158 -2.81 5.33 -5.23
N HIS A 159 -1.77 5.41 -4.40
CA HIS A 159 -0.75 6.45 -4.52
C HIS A 159 -0.02 6.36 -5.87
N ILE A 160 0.37 5.16 -6.31
CA ILE A 160 0.95 4.93 -7.64
C ILE A 160 0.01 5.42 -8.75
N ALA A 161 -1.29 5.09 -8.68
CA ALA A 161 -2.26 5.53 -9.67
C ALA A 161 -2.45 7.06 -9.71
N GLN A 162 -2.25 7.75 -8.60
CA GLN A 162 -2.30 9.22 -8.53
C GLN A 162 -1.06 9.87 -9.16
N GLU A 163 0.12 9.24 -9.04
CA GLU A 163 1.37 9.71 -9.67
C GLU A 163 1.37 9.53 -11.19
N PHE A 164 0.63 8.55 -11.71
CA PHE A 164 0.54 8.23 -13.14
C PHE A 164 -0.92 8.19 -13.64
N PRO A 165 -1.64 9.33 -13.64
CA PRO A 165 -3.07 9.37 -13.96
C PRO A 165 -3.38 8.96 -15.41
N GLU A 166 -2.41 9.13 -16.33
CA GLU A 166 -2.50 8.72 -17.73
C GLU A 166 -2.59 7.19 -17.90
N SER A 167 -2.06 6.43 -16.94
CA SER A 167 -2.04 4.96 -16.97
C SER A 167 -3.34 4.38 -16.43
N SER A 168 -4.38 4.37 -17.27
CA SER A 168 -5.73 3.90 -16.90
C SER A 168 -5.78 2.47 -16.34
N TRP A 169 -4.85 1.61 -16.74
CA TRP A 169 -4.72 0.23 -16.25
C TRP A 169 -4.35 0.14 -14.75
N LEU A 170 -3.77 1.19 -14.16
CA LEU A 170 -3.50 1.26 -12.71
C LEU A 170 -4.80 1.34 -11.89
N LYS A 171 -5.87 1.94 -12.44
CA LYS A 171 -7.19 1.96 -11.79
C LYS A 171 -7.76 0.55 -11.67
N TRP A 172 -7.64 -0.24 -12.74
CA TRP A 172 -8.02 -1.65 -12.73
C TRP A 172 -7.18 -2.47 -11.74
N THR A 173 -5.87 -2.22 -11.69
CA THR A 173 -4.96 -2.85 -10.73
C THR A 173 -5.36 -2.56 -9.27
N LEU A 174 -5.81 -1.33 -8.98
CA LEU A 174 -6.32 -0.96 -7.66
C LEU A 174 -7.60 -1.73 -7.30
N ILE A 175 -8.56 -1.83 -8.23
CA ILE A 175 -9.81 -2.58 -8.02
C ILE A 175 -9.49 -4.05 -7.73
N GLU A 176 -8.57 -4.65 -8.48
CA GLU A 176 -8.14 -6.03 -8.28
C GLU A 176 -7.46 -6.22 -6.91
N ALA A 177 -6.55 -5.31 -6.52
CA ALA A 177 -5.92 -5.34 -5.20
C ALA A 177 -6.95 -5.24 -4.06
N GLN A 178 -7.97 -4.40 -4.22
CA GLN A 178 -9.07 -4.26 -3.25
C GLN A 178 -9.87 -5.56 -3.15
N ASN A 179 -10.17 -6.22 -4.26
CA ASN A 179 -10.86 -7.50 -4.26
C ASN A 179 -10.04 -8.60 -3.57
N ILE A 180 -8.73 -8.70 -3.86
CA ILE A 180 -7.82 -9.64 -3.19
C ILE A 180 -7.79 -9.36 -1.69
N THR A 181 -7.71 -8.08 -1.29
CA THR A 181 -7.71 -7.68 0.11
C THR A 181 -8.99 -8.10 0.79
N ARG A 182 -10.16 -7.77 0.21
CA ARG A 182 -11.47 -8.19 0.73
C ARG A 182 -11.56 -9.70 0.92
N GLN A 183 -11.07 -10.50 -0.03
CA GLN A 183 -11.06 -11.95 0.07
C GLN A 183 -10.16 -12.45 1.21
N ARG A 184 -8.97 -11.87 1.37
CA ARG A 184 -8.02 -12.29 2.42
C ARG A 184 -8.39 -11.84 3.81
N THR A 185 -9.04 -10.68 3.93
CA THR A 185 -9.50 -10.13 5.21
C THR A 185 -10.96 -10.48 5.50
N TRP A 186 -11.60 -11.30 4.67
CA TRP A 186 -12.99 -11.70 4.87
C TRP A 186 -13.09 -12.55 6.12
N MET A 187 -13.87 -12.07 7.09
CA MET A 187 -14.29 -12.85 8.24
C MET A 187 -15.73 -13.32 7.97
N PRO A 188 -15.95 -14.62 7.69
CA PRO A 188 -17.30 -15.13 7.51
C PRO A 188 -18.07 -15.07 8.83
N PRO A 189 -19.40 -14.84 8.78
CA PRO A 189 -20.23 -14.98 9.97
C PRO A 189 -20.17 -16.43 10.47
N GLN A 190 -20.14 -16.60 11.79
CA GLN A 190 -20.14 -17.91 12.41
C GLN A 190 -21.54 -18.54 12.30
N PRO A 191 -21.65 -19.89 12.37
CA PRO A 191 -22.95 -20.55 12.40
C PRO A 191 -23.87 -20.05 13.53
N SER A 192 -23.30 -19.63 14.67
CA SER A 192 -24.05 -19.00 15.77
C SER A 192 -24.74 -17.72 15.33
N ASP A 193 -24.05 -16.88 14.57
CA ASP A 193 -24.56 -15.57 14.12
C ASP A 193 -25.74 -15.80 13.15
N ILE A 194 -25.65 -16.84 12.32
CA ILE A 194 -26.75 -17.24 11.42
C ILE A 194 -27.97 -17.73 12.21
N LEU A 195 -27.75 -18.52 13.27
CA LEU A 195 -28.84 -18.99 14.13
C LEU A 195 -29.49 -17.85 14.90
N GLU A 196 -28.71 -16.88 15.37
CA GLU A 196 -29.21 -15.67 16.03
C GLU A 196 -30.11 -14.84 15.08
N ILE A 197 -29.67 -14.65 13.84
CA ILE A 197 -30.49 -14.01 12.79
C ILE A 197 -31.75 -14.81 12.49
N ALA A 198 -31.68 -16.15 12.50
CA ALA A 198 -32.85 -17.00 12.28
C ALA A 198 -33.85 -16.96 13.46
N CYS A 199 -33.36 -16.74 14.68
CA CYS A 199 -34.18 -16.68 15.89
C CYS A 199 -34.75 -15.28 16.18
N ASN A 200 -34.11 -14.21 15.70
CA ASN A 200 -34.58 -12.82 15.86
C ASN A 200 -34.97 -12.22 14.50
N GLN A 201 -36.28 -12.01 14.26
CA GLN A 201 -36.78 -11.43 13.01
C GLN A 201 -36.35 -9.96 12.80
N GLU A 202 -35.91 -9.28 13.85
CA GLU A 202 -35.42 -7.90 13.79
C GLU A 202 -33.90 -7.82 13.60
N ALA A 203 -33.17 -8.90 13.86
CA ALA A 203 -31.74 -8.96 13.61
C ALA A 203 -31.44 -8.78 12.10
N ARG A 204 -30.39 -8.01 11.79
CA ARG A 204 -29.94 -7.72 10.43
C ARG A 204 -28.45 -7.95 10.31
N LEU A 205 -28.04 -8.73 9.31
CA LEU A 205 -26.63 -8.95 9.00
C LEU A 205 -26.07 -7.78 8.19
N VAL A 206 -25.21 -6.97 8.82
CA VAL A 206 -24.53 -5.85 8.17
C VAL A 206 -23.19 -6.30 7.64
N GLN A 207 -23.04 -6.37 6.32
CA GLN A 207 -21.80 -6.87 5.68
C GLN A 207 -21.11 -5.83 4.78
N ASN A 208 -21.80 -4.74 4.47
CA ASN A 208 -21.31 -3.69 3.59
C ASN A 208 -21.95 -2.34 3.93
N GLU A 209 -21.49 -1.29 3.26
CA GLU A 209 -21.98 0.08 3.42
C GLU A 209 -23.46 0.24 3.06
N GLU A 210 -23.94 -0.46 2.04
CA GLU A 210 -25.33 -0.39 1.60
C GLU A 210 -26.29 -0.95 2.66
N HIS A 211 -25.92 -2.06 3.30
CA HIS A 211 -26.68 -2.66 4.39
C HIS A 211 -26.75 -1.73 5.59
N LEU A 212 -25.62 -1.11 5.97
CA LEU A 212 -25.57 -0.16 7.07
C LEU A 212 -26.44 1.06 6.78
N LEU A 213 -26.31 1.64 5.58
CA LEU A 213 -27.09 2.79 5.18
C LEU A 213 -28.59 2.48 5.20
N LYS A 214 -28.99 1.30 4.73
CA LYS A 214 -30.39 0.86 4.76
C LYS A 214 -30.94 0.81 6.19
N ILE A 215 -30.18 0.25 7.13
CA ILE A 215 -30.58 0.16 8.54
C ILE A 215 -30.69 1.54 9.18
N LEU A 216 -29.73 2.43 8.90
CA LEU A 216 -29.79 3.82 9.38
C LEU A 216 -31.03 4.54 8.84
N ILE A 217 -31.37 4.37 7.56
CA ILE A 217 -32.58 4.95 6.97
C ILE A 217 -33.84 4.37 7.62
N GLU A 218 -33.89 3.06 7.88
CA GLU A 218 -35.00 2.42 8.58
C GLU A 218 -35.17 2.98 10.01
N SER A 219 -34.07 3.11 10.75
CA SER A 219 -34.08 3.68 12.11
C SER A 219 -34.53 5.15 12.13
N LEU A 220 -34.08 5.96 11.16
CA LEU A 220 -34.50 7.36 11.03
C LEU A 220 -35.99 7.50 10.66
N LYS A 221 -36.56 6.56 9.89
CA LYS A 221 -38.01 6.52 9.64
C LYS A 221 -38.79 6.18 10.92
N CYS A 222 -38.27 5.29 11.74
CA CYS A 222 -38.84 5.01 13.07
C CYS A 222 -38.79 6.27 13.96
N LEU A 223 -37.69 7.03 13.92
CA LEU A 223 -37.58 8.31 14.62
C LEU A 223 -38.60 9.34 14.12
N GLU A 224 -38.77 9.47 12.81
CA GLU A 224 -39.79 10.36 12.21
C GLU A 224 -41.20 10.00 12.71
N ALA A 225 -41.54 8.72 12.71
CA ALA A 225 -42.81 8.23 13.24
C ALA A 225 -42.99 8.54 14.74
N LYS A 226 -41.92 8.43 15.54
CA LYS A 226 -41.93 8.78 16.97
C LYS A 226 -42.12 10.28 17.22
N LEU A 227 -41.58 11.13 16.35
CA LEU A 227 -41.75 12.58 16.45
C LEU A 227 -43.18 13.03 16.08
N GLN A 228 -43.80 12.40 15.08
CA GLN A 228 -45.09 12.83 14.50
C GLN A 228 -46.29 11.95 14.89
N GLY A 229 -46.09 10.89 15.68
CA GLY A 229 -47.13 9.93 16.05
C GLY A 229 -48.18 10.47 17.02
N GLU A 230 -49.03 9.56 17.52
CA GLU A 230 -50.14 9.89 18.44
C GLU A 230 -49.68 10.54 19.76
N THR A 231 -48.48 10.18 20.23
CA THR A 231 -47.78 10.86 21.33
C THR A 231 -46.53 11.54 20.77
N PRO A 232 -46.65 12.75 20.21
CA PRO A 232 -45.59 13.36 19.43
C PRO A 232 -44.42 13.80 20.32
N ALA A 233 -43.27 13.16 20.14
CA ALA A 233 -42.02 13.57 20.79
C ALA A 233 -41.41 14.83 20.18
N ALA A 234 -42.01 15.40 19.12
CA ALA A 234 -41.55 16.62 18.47
C ALA A 234 -41.34 17.78 19.46
N ILE A 235 -42.15 17.87 20.53
CA ILE A 235 -42.04 18.92 21.54
C ILE A 235 -40.69 18.90 22.29
N ASP A 236 -40.04 17.74 22.38
CA ASP A 236 -38.75 17.57 23.08
C ASP A 236 -37.59 18.26 22.34
N LEU A 237 -37.80 18.63 21.07
CA LEU A 237 -36.86 19.37 20.23
C LEU A 237 -37.01 20.89 20.33
N TRP A 238 -37.95 21.38 21.16
CA TRP A 238 -38.20 22.81 21.35
C TRP A 238 -37.91 23.23 22.79
N ASN A 239 -37.30 24.40 22.94
CA ASN A 239 -37.15 25.10 24.21
C ASN A 239 -38.38 25.98 24.44
N LYS A 240 -38.98 25.90 25.63
CA LYS A 240 -40.05 26.80 26.05
C LYS A 240 -39.42 28.05 26.67
N THR A 241 -39.47 29.18 25.97
CA THR A 241 -38.85 30.44 26.37
C THR A 241 -39.82 31.43 27.02
N GLY A 242 -41.14 31.18 26.91
CA GLY A 242 -42.19 32.02 27.50
C GLY A 242 -43.52 31.28 27.69
N SER A 243 -44.58 32.01 28.05
CA SER A 243 -45.92 31.44 28.26
C SER A 243 -46.52 30.83 26.99
N ASN A 244 -46.11 31.29 25.79
CA ASN A 244 -46.54 30.72 24.51
C ASN A 244 -45.47 30.80 23.40
N GLU A 245 -44.18 30.94 23.75
CA GLU A 245 -43.07 31.05 22.81
C GLU A 245 -42.17 29.80 22.88
N TYR A 246 -41.86 29.25 21.71
CA TYR A 246 -41.01 28.08 21.53
C TYR A 246 -39.90 28.40 20.54
N THR A 247 -38.67 28.03 20.88
CA THR A 247 -37.51 28.12 19.98
C THR A 247 -36.92 26.73 19.75
N PRO A 248 -36.43 26.43 18.54
CA PRO A 248 -35.80 25.14 18.29
C PRO A 248 -34.54 24.98 19.15
N LYS A 249 -34.25 23.75 19.58
CA LYS A 249 -32.96 23.44 20.21
C LYS A 249 -31.81 23.63 19.23
N ASP A 250 -30.61 23.83 19.77
CA ASP A 250 -29.40 23.91 18.96
C ASP A 250 -29.04 22.56 18.31
N GLU A 251 -28.11 22.61 17.35
CA GLU A 251 -27.66 21.46 16.57
C GLU A 251 -27.05 20.34 17.44
N ASN A 252 -26.34 20.70 18.52
CA ASN A 252 -25.72 19.71 19.41
C ASN A 252 -26.80 18.91 20.15
N ASN A 253 -27.81 19.60 20.68
CA ASN A 253 -28.94 18.96 21.37
C ASN A 253 -29.77 18.07 20.44
N LEU A 254 -29.94 18.48 19.17
CA LEU A 254 -30.58 17.64 18.16
C LEU A 254 -29.72 16.40 17.86
N SER A 255 -28.41 16.57 17.70
CA SER A 255 -27.46 15.48 17.46
C SER A 255 -27.47 14.47 18.61
N ASP A 256 -27.48 14.94 19.86
CA ASP A 256 -27.58 14.10 21.05
C ASP A 256 -28.91 13.35 21.14
N TYR A 257 -30.00 13.94 20.65
CA TYR A 257 -31.31 13.26 20.58
C TYR A 257 -31.29 12.15 19.53
N ILE A 258 -30.79 12.43 18.33
CA ILE A 258 -30.66 11.43 17.25
C ILE A 258 -29.74 10.29 17.69
N LYS A 259 -28.59 10.62 18.32
CA LYS A 259 -27.66 9.62 18.82
C LYS A 259 -28.32 8.67 19.81
N ARG A 260 -29.04 9.19 20.81
CA ARG A 260 -29.76 8.35 21.78
C ARG A 260 -30.77 7.43 21.11
N HIS A 261 -31.54 7.93 20.16
CA HIS A 261 -32.48 7.09 19.40
C HIS A 261 -31.76 5.99 18.61
N LEU A 262 -30.66 6.31 17.94
CA LEU A 262 -29.89 5.31 17.19
C LEU A 262 -29.24 4.29 18.12
N ASP A 263 -28.71 4.71 19.27
CA ASP A 263 -28.14 3.80 20.27
C ASP A 263 -29.23 2.86 20.80
N ASP A 264 -30.40 3.37 21.18
CA ASP A 264 -31.54 2.57 21.67
C ASP A 264 -32.04 1.60 20.58
N ASP A 265 -32.35 2.09 19.38
CA ASP A 265 -32.96 1.29 18.30
C ASP A 265 -31.99 0.30 17.64
N LEU A 266 -30.68 0.54 17.67
CA LEU A 266 -29.69 -0.35 17.04
C LEU A 266 -29.00 -1.29 18.02
N MET A 267 -28.92 -0.94 19.32
CA MET A 267 -28.28 -1.78 20.34
C MET A 267 -29.28 -2.64 21.12
N GLU A 268 -30.56 -2.24 21.21
CA GLU A 268 -31.60 -2.99 21.93
C GLU A 268 -32.49 -3.87 21.01
N ARG A 269 -32.19 -3.94 19.70
CA ARG A 269 -32.82 -4.85 18.72
C ARG A 269 -32.17 -6.23 18.66
#